data_AF-A0A1A9HPR6-F1
#
_entry.id   AF-A0A1A9HPR6-F1
#
_cell.length_a   1.000
_cell.length_b   1.000
_cell.length_c   1.000
_cell.angle_alpha   90.00
_cell.angle_beta   90.00
_cell.angle_gamma   90.00
#
_symmetry.space_group_name_H-M   'P 1'
#
loop_
_entity.id
_entity.type
_entity.pdbx_description
1 polymer ?
#
loop_
_entity_poly.entity_id
_entity_poly.type
_entity_poly.pdbx_seq_one_letter_code
_entity_poly.pdbx_strand_id
1 'polypeptide(L)'
;MRKPFARSLSTLVTRACLPLVLAVAAPFASATVVTFDDLGDDGLVPANYAGLDWSASSWFQYGGEQAPYTPHSGDRRATLGFDGSSATSAIGFLTPSTFQGAWFAGFDGVNVGIDLYFAGSLVASTSLLTLSDSPAFLGSGYAGLVDRLVFRSNDPAFFVMDDLTFAAVPEPASGALALGGLAVAALVIRRRKAAGHVNANTTATDTTTA
;
A
#
# COMPACT_ATOMS: atom_id res chain seq x y z
N MET A 1 -43.14 65.70 -22.68
CA MET A 1 -42.36 65.32 -21.49
C MET A 1 -41.48 64.12 -21.82
N ARG A 2 -40.16 64.27 -21.61
CA ARG A 2 -39.07 63.29 -21.31
C ARG A 2 -38.94 61.96 -22.11
N LYS A 3 -37.74 61.78 -22.70
CA LYS A 3 -37.05 60.53 -23.19
C LYS A 3 -36.85 59.50 -22.03
N PRO A 4 -36.14 58.32 -22.14
CA PRO A 4 -35.46 57.63 -23.27
C PRO A 4 -35.53 56.06 -23.30
N PHE A 5 -34.93 55.47 -24.35
CA PHE A 5 -34.11 54.23 -24.46
C PHE A 5 -34.17 53.10 -23.38
N ALA A 6 -34.22 51.84 -23.81
CA ALA A 6 -33.02 50.97 -23.95
C ALA A 6 -33.37 49.52 -24.31
N ARG A 7 -32.66 48.97 -25.31
CA ARG A 7 -32.48 47.53 -25.56
C ARG A 7 -31.53 46.95 -24.49
N SER A 8 -31.79 45.74 -24.03
CA SER A 8 -30.82 44.84 -23.39
C SER A 8 -31.30 43.42 -23.70
N LEU A 9 -30.74 42.66 -24.64
CA LEU A 9 -29.43 42.00 -24.68
C LEU A 9 -29.03 41.33 -23.36
N SER A 10 -29.48 40.10 -23.15
CA SER A 10 -28.86 39.18 -22.20
C SER A 10 -29.01 37.74 -22.73
N THR A 11 -28.21 37.45 -23.75
CA THR A 11 -27.63 36.13 -24.00
C THR A 11 -27.04 35.56 -22.71
N LEU A 12 -26.94 34.22 -22.62
CA LEU A 12 -26.36 33.42 -21.53
C LEU A 12 -27.35 32.85 -20.49
N VAL A 13 -28.40 32.18 -20.96
CA VAL A 13 -28.80 30.93 -20.30
C VAL A 13 -27.83 29.84 -20.78
N THR A 14 -27.40 28.94 -19.90
CA THR A 14 -26.58 27.71 -20.15
C THR A 14 -25.09 27.74 -19.84
N ARG A 15 -24.62 28.39 -18.75
CA ARG A 15 -23.29 28.06 -18.17
C ARG A 15 -23.21 28.30 -16.66
N ALA A 16 -23.74 27.38 -15.86
CA ALA A 16 -23.21 27.15 -14.50
C ALA A 16 -23.83 25.85 -13.95
N CYS A 17 -23.10 25.21 -13.03
CA CYS A 17 -23.44 23.95 -12.35
C CYS A 17 -23.24 22.66 -13.16
N LEU A 18 -21.98 22.33 -13.44
CA LEU A 18 -21.53 20.97 -13.20
C LEU A 18 -20.52 21.03 -12.04
N PRO A 19 -20.92 20.83 -10.78
CA PRO A 19 -19.95 20.76 -9.69
C PRO A 19 -19.13 19.48 -9.86
N LEU A 20 -17.82 19.68 -9.80
CA LEU A 20 -16.74 18.73 -9.68
C LEU A 20 -17.05 17.64 -8.64
N VAL A 21 -17.49 16.46 -9.07
CA VAL A 21 -17.40 15.24 -8.26
C VAL A 21 -16.27 14.39 -8.86
N LEU A 22 -15.05 14.77 -8.53
CA LEU A 22 -13.90 13.88 -8.64
C LEU A 22 -13.43 13.59 -7.21
N ALA A 23 -14.30 12.96 -6.42
CA ALA A 23 -13.87 12.25 -5.22
C ALA A 23 -13.08 11.04 -5.73
N VAL A 24 -11.79 11.25 -6.01
CA VAL A 24 -10.84 10.16 -6.22
C VAL A 24 -10.87 9.36 -4.93
N ALA A 25 -11.50 8.19 -4.98
CA ALA A 25 -11.35 7.17 -3.96
C ALA A 25 -9.88 6.78 -3.96
N ALA A 26 -9.06 7.49 -3.18
CA ALA A 26 -7.75 7.00 -2.83
C ALA A 26 -7.99 5.68 -2.09
N PRO A 27 -7.45 4.54 -2.57
CA PRO A 27 -7.43 3.35 -1.74
C PRO A 27 -6.70 3.74 -0.45
N PHE A 28 -7.40 3.69 0.68
CA PHE A 28 -6.74 3.76 1.97
C PHE A 28 -5.90 2.48 2.06
N ALA A 29 -4.59 2.63 2.25
CA ALA A 29 -3.73 1.51 2.56
C ALA A 29 -4.24 0.89 3.87
N SER A 30 -4.89 -0.27 3.80
CA SER A 30 -5.20 -1.06 4.99
C SER A 30 -3.94 -1.83 5.37
N ALA A 31 -3.65 -1.89 6.67
CA ALA A 31 -2.61 -2.78 7.16
C ALA A 31 -3.08 -4.23 6.98
N THR A 32 -2.19 -5.06 6.45
CA THR A 32 -2.26 -6.52 6.47
C THR A 32 -1.60 -7.01 7.74
N VAL A 33 -2.28 -7.88 8.49
CA VAL A 33 -1.75 -8.56 9.67
C VAL A 33 -1.68 -10.05 9.34
N VAL A 34 -0.51 -10.65 9.53
CA VAL A 34 -0.25 -12.07 9.25
C VAL A 34 -0.23 -12.85 10.56
N THR A 35 -1.28 -13.63 10.81
CA THR A 35 -1.49 -14.40 12.06
C THR A 35 -1.19 -15.90 11.93
N PHE A 36 -0.95 -16.41 10.71
CA PHE A 36 -0.71 -17.82 10.39
C PHE A 36 -1.87 -18.80 10.70
N ASP A 37 -2.95 -18.35 11.34
CA ASP A 37 -4.08 -19.21 11.74
C ASP A 37 -4.79 -19.89 10.57
N ASP A 38 -4.70 -19.31 9.37
CA ASP A 38 -5.29 -19.86 8.15
C ASP A 38 -4.48 -21.01 7.51
N LEU A 39 -3.26 -21.29 7.99
CA LEU A 39 -2.37 -22.29 7.41
C LEU A 39 -2.65 -23.74 7.84
N GLY A 40 -3.61 -23.98 8.74
CA GLY A 40 -4.19 -25.31 8.95
C GLY A 40 -3.29 -26.32 9.65
N ASP A 41 -2.36 -26.95 8.93
CA ASP A 41 -1.43 -27.98 9.43
C ASP A 41 -0.03 -27.39 9.66
N ASP A 42 0.74 -27.93 10.61
CA ASP A 42 2.10 -27.46 10.88
C ASP A 42 3.06 -27.73 9.71
N GLY A 43 3.94 -26.78 9.41
CA GLY A 43 4.83 -26.89 8.27
C GLY A 43 5.59 -25.62 7.94
N LEU A 44 6.39 -25.68 6.88
CA LEU A 44 7.02 -24.47 6.31
C LEU A 44 5.94 -23.48 5.85
N VAL A 45 6.20 -22.19 6.06
CA VAL A 45 5.32 -21.14 5.53
C VAL A 45 5.35 -21.22 4.00
N PRO A 46 4.19 -21.26 3.31
CA PRO A 46 4.15 -21.34 1.86
C PRO A 46 4.89 -20.18 1.20
N ALA A 47 5.58 -20.46 0.09
CA ALA A 47 6.45 -19.49 -0.59
C ALA A 47 5.78 -18.14 -0.89
N ASN A 48 4.51 -18.13 -1.30
CA ASN A 48 3.75 -16.91 -1.55
C ASN A 48 2.56 -16.83 -0.60
N TYR A 49 2.81 -16.39 0.63
CA TYR A 49 1.81 -16.34 1.69
C TYR A 49 1.61 -14.91 2.18
N ALA A 50 0.34 -14.51 2.34
CA ALA A 50 -0.09 -13.19 2.78
C ALA A 50 0.48 -12.01 1.96
N GLY A 51 0.85 -12.19 0.69
CA GLY A 51 1.45 -11.13 -0.13
C GLY A 51 2.97 -10.95 0.07
N LEU A 52 3.60 -11.90 0.75
CA LEU A 52 5.03 -11.95 1.04
C LEU A 52 5.67 -13.15 0.35
N ASP A 53 6.96 -13.04 0.08
CA ASP A 53 7.83 -14.10 -0.45
C ASP A 53 8.66 -14.73 0.68
N TRP A 54 8.37 -16.00 0.94
CA TRP A 54 9.02 -16.85 1.95
C TRP A 54 9.92 -17.92 1.30
N SER A 55 10.05 -17.92 -0.03
CA SER A 55 10.70 -19.02 -0.78
C SER A 55 12.17 -19.22 -0.45
N ALA A 56 12.86 -18.16 -0.03
CA ALA A 56 14.25 -18.18 0.40
C ALA A 56 14.40 -18.34 1.93
N SER A 57 13.31 -18.69 2.62
CA SER A 57 13.25 -18.71 4.08
C SER A 57 13.02 -20.10 4.66
N SER A 58 13.40 -20.28 5.92
CA SER A 58 13.18 -21.51 6.69
C SER A 58 12.05 -21.36 7.72
N TRP A 59 11.21 -20.32 7.58
CA TRP A 59 10.13 -20.06 8.51
C TRP A 59 9.17 -21.25 8.58
N PHE A 60 8.98 -21.76 9.79
CA PHE A 60 8.11 -22.87 10.11
C PHE A 60 6.98 -22.38 10.99
N GLN A 61 5.74 -22.60 10.58
CA GLN A 61 4.57 -22.25 11.37
C GLN A 61 3.96 -23.48 12.03
N TYR A 62 3.42 -23.27 13.22
CA TYR A 62 2.85 -24.34 14.02
C TYR A 62 1.81 -23.83 15.03
N GLY A 63 0.90 -24.70 15.41
CA GLY A 63 -0.19 -24.42 16.33
C GLY A 63 0.03 -24.94 17.76
N GLY A 64 -0.91 -24.64 18.65
CA GLY A 64 -1.02 -25.23 19.99
C GLY A 64 -0.12 -24.60 21.06
N GLU A 65 -0.53 -24.69 22.32
CA GLU A 65 0.18 -24.04 23.44
C GLU A 65 1.56 -24.68 23.69
N GLN A 66 2.60 -23.85 23.70
CA GLN A 66 3.96 -24.28 24.05
C GLN A 66 4.72 -23.11 24.67
N ALA A 67 4.90 -23.10 25.98
CA ALA A 67 5.77 -22.13 26.64
C ALA A 67 7.25 -22.38 26.26
N PRO A 68 8.07 -21.33 26.05
CA PRO A 68 7.78 -19.89 26.18
C PRO A 68 7.32 -19.23 24.86
N TYR A 69 6.81 -20.00 23.91
CA TYR A 69 6.40 -19.57 22.57
C TYR A 69 4.91 -19.21 22.50
N THR A 70 4.49 -18.32 23.40
CA THR A 70 3.10 -17.85 23.46
C THR A 70 2.76 -17.04 22.21
N PRO A 71 1.72 -17.41 21.43
CA PRO A 71 1.22 -16.56 20.34
C PRO A 71 0.63 -15.25 20.91
N HIS A 72 0.67 -14.18 20.14
CA HIS A 72 0.02 -12.93 20.52
C HIS A 72 -1.49 -12.99 20.21
N SER A 73 -1.85 -13.60 19.09
CA SER A 73 -3.23 -13.81 18.68
C SER A 73 -3.43 -15.24 18.15
N GLY A 74 -4.68 -15.71 18.16
CA GLY A 74 -4.99 -17.05 17.65
C GLY A 74 -4.25 -18.17 18.38
N ASP A 75 -3.96 -19.24 17.63
CA ASP A 75 -3.29 -20.44 18.13
C ASP A 75 -1.98 -20.74 17.40
N ARG A 76 -1.68 -20.04 16.29
CA ARG A 76 -0.53 -20.29 15.43
C ARG A 76 0.53 -19.18 15.53
N ARG A 77 1.77 -19.55 15.24
CA ARG A 77 2.92 -18.64 15.15
C ARG A 77 4.00 -19.22 14.26
N ALA A 78 4.92 -18.38 13.81
CA ALA A 78 6.06 -18.79 13.00
C ALA A 78 7.37 -18.75 13.80
N THR A 79 8.27 -19.67 13.53
CA THR A 79 9.64 -19.72 14.08
C THR A 79 10.65 -19.91 12.96
N LEU A 80 11.91 -19.66 13.24
CA LEU A 80 13.01 -19.89 12.31
C LEU A 80 14.18 -20.58 13.00
N GLY A 81 15.24 -20.89 12.27
CA GLY A 81 16.51 -21.21 12.91
C GLY A 81 16.63 -22.63 13.45
N PHE A 82 15.77 -23.58 13.04
CA PHE A 82 16.03 -25.00 13.27
C PHE A 82 17.34 -25.48 12.60
N ASP A 83 17.85 -24.73 11.63
CA ASP A 83 19.18 -24.88 11.03
C ASP A 83 20.30 -24.19 11.84
N GLY A 84 19.97 -23.58 12.99
CA GLY A 84 20.87 -22.83 13.87
C GLY A 84 21.27 -21.45 13.35
N SER A 85 20.60 -20.92 12.33
CA SER A 85 21.04 -19.71 11.63
C SER A 85 19.91 -18.74 11.31
N SER A 86 20.20 -17.44 11.35
CA SER A 86 19.30 -16.41 10.80
C SER A 86 19.53 -16.17 9.29
N ALA A 87 20.44 -16.91 8.65
CA ALA A 87 20.76 -16.73 7.22
C ALA A 87 19.55 -16.97 6.31
N THR A 88 18.61 -17.81 6.75
CA THR A 88 17.36 -18.18 6.06
C THR A 88 16.15 -17.43 6.64
N SER A 89 16.37 -16.28 7.31
CA SER A 89 15.28 -15.49 7.92
C SER A 89 14.59 -14.53 6.96
N ALA A 90 15.11 -14.36 5.74
CA ALA A 90 14.69 -13.29 4.85
C ALA A 90 13.23 -13.46 4.40
N ILE A 91 12.44 -12.39 4.52
CA ILE A 91 11.06 -12.31 4.02
C ILE A 91 11.02 -11.18 2.98
N GLY A 92 10.57 -11.49 1.77
CA GLY A 92 10.37 -10.51 0.70
C GLY A 92 8.95 -9.95 0.70
N PHE A 93 8.78 -8.71 0.26
CA PHE A 93 7.48 -8.18 -0.10
C PHE A 93 7.27 -8.30 -1.61
N LEU A 94 6.15 -8.90 -2.04
CA LEU A 94 5.79 -8.97 -3.47
C LEU A 94 5.49 -7.57 -4.05
N THR A 95 5.12 -6.63 -3.20
CA THR A 95 4.97 -5.21 -3.52
C THR A 95 5.59 -4.40 -2.39
N PRO A 96 6.49 -3.45 -2.67
CA PRO A 96 7.10 -2.64 -1.63
C PRO A 96 6.07 -2.00 -0.71
N SER A 97 6.28 -2.17 0.59
CA SER A 97 5.28 -1.88 1.62
C SER A 97 5.91 -1.11 2.77
N THR A 98 5.12 -0.39 3.56
CA THR A 98 5.58 0.10 4.86
C THR A 98 5.41 -1.01 5.89
N PHE A 99 6.48 -1.35 6.61
CA PHE A 99 6.44 -2.36 7.66
C PHE A 99 6.23 -1.69 9.02
N GLN A 100 5.20 -2.09 9.78
CA GLN A 100 4.92 -1.50 11.09
C GLN A 100 5.62 -2.26 12.22
N GLY A 101 5.73 -3.59 12.12
CA GLY A 101 6.34 -4.42 13.15
C GLY A 101 5.72 -5.81 13.22
N ALA A 102 6.12 -6.58 14.22
CA ALA A 102 5.56 -7.88 14.54
C ALA A 102 5.64 -8.15 16.05
N TRP A 103 4.89 -9.14 16.51
CA TRP A 103 4.92 -9.60 17.90
C TRP A 103 5.88 -10.78 18.05
N PHE A 104 6.61 -10.81 19.16
CA PHE A 104 7.57 -11.86 19.46
C PHE A 104 7.44 -12.36 20.89
N ALA A 105 7.65 -13.67 21.07
CA ALA A 105 7.80 -14.34 22.36
C ALA A 105 8.93 -15.38 22.26
N GLY A 106 9.50 -15.80 23.38
CA GLY A 106 10.61 -16.76 23.38
C GLY A 106 11.31 -16.88 24.72
N PHE A 107 12.50 -17.47 24.70
CA PHE A 107 13.28 -17.68 25.91
C PHE A 107 13.87 -16.37 26.45
N ASP A 108 13.94 -16.27 27.77
CA ASP A 108 14.69 -15.19 28.43
C ASP A 108 16.17 -15.23 28.03
N GLY A 109 16.76 -14.05 27.82
CA GLY A 109 18.11 -13.90 27.27
C GLY A 109 18.22 -14.01 25.74
N VAL A 110 17.15 -14.38 25.04
CA VAL A 110 17.08 -14.26 23.57
C VAL A 110 16.70 -12.84 23.20
N ASN A 111 17.31 -12.31 22.14
CA ASN A 111 16.97 -11.02 21.56
C ASN A 111 16.68 -11.13 20.08
N VAL A 112 15.77 -10.29 19.60
CA VAL A 112 15.42 -10.21 18.19
C VAL A 112 15.50 -8.77 17.70
N GLY A 113 15.99 -8.59 16.48
CA GLY A 113 15.97 -7.34 15.74
C GLY A 113 15.69 -7.60 14.27
N ILE A 114 15.28 -6.57 13.55
CA ILE A 114 14.91 -6.66 12.14
C ILE A 114 15.70 -5.61 11.35
N ASP A 115 16.34 -6.04 10.28
CA ASP A 115 16.97 -5.19 9.30
C ASP A 115 16.05 -5.04 8.09
N LEU A 116 15.83 -3.79 7.71
CA LEU A 116 14.86 -3.39 6.71
C LEU A 116 15.60 -2.97 5.45
N TYR A 117 15.30 -3.61 4.33
CA TYR A 117 15.92 -3.35 3.05
C TYR A 117 14.93 -2.77 2.05
N PHE A 118 15.44 -1.94 1.14
CA PHE A 118 14.74 -1.47 -0.04
C PHE A 118 15.73 -1.38 -1.21
N ALA A 119 15.37 -1.95 -2.36
CA ALA A 119 16.20 -2.03 -3.55
C ALA A 119 17.62 -2.56 -3.27
N GLY A 120 17.73 -3.56 -2.38
CA GLY A 120 18.99 -4.18 -1.96
C GLY A 120 19.83 -3.38 -0.96
N SER A 121 19.40 -2.17 -0.57
CA SER A 121 20.10 -1.33 0.42
C SER A 121 19.43 -1.41 1.78
N LEU A 122 20.22 -1.45 2.86
CA LEU A 122 19.71 -1.34 4.23
C LEU A 122 19.19 0.08 4.46
N VAL A 123 17.89 0.23 4.71
CA VAL A 123 17.25 1.54 4.93
C VAL A 123 17.00 1.86 6.40
N ALA A 124 16.82 0.83 7.22
CA ALA A 124 16.65 0.96 8.67
C ALA A 124 16.97 -0.36 9.38
N SER A 125 17.18 -0.27 10.69
CA SER A 125 17.27 -1.42 11.59
C SER A 125 16.50 -1.11 12.86
N THR A 126 15.76 -2.08 13.38
CA THR A 126 15.08 -1.92 14.67
C THR A 126 16.08 -1.98 15.83
N SER A 127 15.63 -1.51 16.99
CA SER A 127 16.26 -1.89 18.26
C SER A 127 16.18 -3.41 18.47
N LEU A 128 17.03 -3.93 19.35
CA LEU A 128 16.90 -5.29 19.85
C LEU A 128 15.79 -5.33 20.91
N LEU A 129 14.89 -6.29 20.78
CA LEU A 129 13.88 -6.65 21.77
C LEU A 129 14.39 -7.86 22.55
N THR A 130 14.51 -7.73 23.88
CA THR A 130 14.73 -8.89 24.76
C THR A 130 13.42 -9.62 24.95
N LEU A 131 13.45 -10.94 24.79
CA LEU A 131 12.25 -11.77 24.81
C LEU A 131 11.92 -12.30 26.20
N SER A 132 10.67 -12.70 26.33
CA SER A 132 10.11 -13.43 27.46
C SER A 132 9.00 -14.35 26.95
N ASP A 133 8.40 -15.13 27.84
CA ASP A 133 7.20 -15.93 27.56
C ASP A 133 5.96 -15.07 27.29
N SER A 134 5.97 -13.79 27.69
CA SER A 134 4.96 -12.82 27.32
C SER A 134 5.25 -12.22 25.93
N PRO A 135 4.28 -12.22 25.00
CA PRO A 135 4.41 -11.56 23.71
C PRO A 135 4.69 -10.06 23.86
N ALA A 136 5.62 -9.55 23.06
CA ALA A 136 5.98 -8.14 23.01
C ALA A 136 6.11 -7.65 21.56
N PHE A 137 5.62 -6.43 21.32
CA PHE A 137 5.64 -5.83 19.99
C PHE A 137 7.00 -5.18 19.69
N LEU A 138 7.61 -5.55 18.57
CA LEU A 138 8.77 -4.88 18.01
C LEU A 138 8.33 -4.02 16.83
N GLY A 139 8.20 -2.72 17.08
CA GLY A 139 7.91 -1.74 16.04
C GLY A 139 9.11 -1.47 15.14
N SER A 140 8.85 -1.25 13.86
CA SER A 140 9.90 -0.92 12.87
C SER A 140 10.58 0.42 13.16
N GLY A 141 9.82 1.39 13.70
CA GLY A 141 10.24 2.78 13.82
C GLY A 141 10.50 3.49 12.47
N TYR A 142 10.19 2.83 11.35
CA TYR A 142 10.49 3.30 10.01
C TYR A 142 9.23 3.43 9.17
N ALA A 143 9.00 4.62 8.61
CA ALA A 143 7.81 4.93 7.81
C ALA A 143 8.02 4.79 6.29
N GLY A 144 9.23 4.46 5.85
CA GLY A 144 9.54 4.31 4.43
C GLY A 144 9.15 2.95 3.87
N LEU A 145 9.30 2.81 2.56
CA LEU A 145 9.06 1.55 1.85
C LEU A 145 10.19 0.56 2.12
N VAL A 146 9.82 -0.71 2.20
CA VAL A 146 10.71 -1.85 2.31
C VAL A 146 10.28 -2.94 1.34
N ASP A 147 11.24 -3.71 0.85
CA ASP A 147 11.00 -4.87 -0.02
C ASP A 147 11.55 -6.18 0.56
N ARG A 148 12.36 -6.10 1.62
CA ARG A 148 12.90 -7.28 2.30
C ARG A 148 13.17 -7.02 3.78
N LEU A 149 12.78 -7.98 4.61
CA LEU A 149 13.11 -8.05 6.03
C LEU A 149 14.15 -9.14 6.25
N VAL A 150 15.11 -8.89 7.14
CA VAL A 150 16.08 -9.89 7.61
C VAL A 150 16.12 -9.84 9.13
N PHE A 151 16.05 -10.99 9.78
CA PHE A 151 15.98 -11.06 11.24
C PHE A 151 17.37 -11.32 11.79
N ARG A 152 17.67 -10.66 12.91
CA ARG A 152 18.87 -10.85 13.70
C ARG A 152 18.46 -11.36 15.06
N SER A 153 19.07 -12.44 15.49
CA SER A 153 18.94 -12.96 16.84
C SER A 153 20.28 -13.50 17.32
N ASN A 154 20.51 -13.47 18.63
CA ASN A 154 21.59 -14.21 19.25
C ASN A 154 21.31 -15.73 19.30
N ASP A 155 20.04 -16.12 19.26
CA ASP A 155 19.62 -17.51 19.21
C ASP A 155 18.33 -17.69 18.37
N PRO A 156 18.46 -17.95 17.06
CA PRO A 156 17.33 -17.88 16.14
C PRO A 156 16.29 -18.99 16.33
N ALA A 157 16.65 -20.11 16.95
CA ALA A 157 15.75 -21.25 17.18
C ALA A 157 14.80 -21.06 18.38
N PHE A 158 15.02 -20.02 19.19
CA PHE A 158 14.39 -19.86 20.49
C PHE A 158 13.46 -18.64 20.58
N PHE A 159 12.88 -18.26 19.45
CA PHE A 159 11.81 -17.27 19.40
C PHE A 159 10.72 -17.65 18.40
N VAL A 160 9.55 -17.07 18.63
CA VAL A 160 8.44 -17.09 17.69
C VAL A 160 8.02 -15.68 17.31
N MET A 161 7.45 -15.56 16.12
CA MET A 161 6.87 -14.37 15.54
C MET A 161 5.39 -14.62 15.27
N ASP A 162 4.60 -13.60 15.57
CA ASP A 162 3.17 -13.58 15.31
C ASP A 162 2.74 -12.16 14.90
N ASP A 163 1.55 -12.03 14.30
CA ASP A 163 0.92 -10.77 13.93
C ASP A 163 1.85 -9.81 13.16
N LEU A 164 2.54 -10.32 12.13
CA LEU A 164 3.40 -9.49 11.27
C LEU A 164 2.53 -8.47 10.53
N THR A 165 2.77 -7.18 10.80
CA THR A 165 1.95 -6.09 10.31
C THR A 165 2.69 -5.23 9.30
N PHE A 166 2.12 -5.11 8.10
CA PHE A 166 2.63 -4.28 7.01
C PHE A 166 1.48 -3.62 6.24
N ALA A 167 1.74 -2.55 5.49
CA ALA A 167 0.75 -1.95 4.60
C ALA A 167 1.36 -1.74 3.21
N ALA A 168 0.75 -2.35 2.20
CA ALA A 168 1.09 -2.06 0.81
C ALA A 168 0.72 -0.61 0.51
N VAL A 169 1.66 0.16 -0.02
CA VAL A 169 1.38 1.53 -0.44
C VAL A 169 0.72 1.46 -1.82
N PRO A 170 -0.54 1.89 -1.96
CA PRO A 170 -1.18 1.94 -3.26
C PRO A 170 -0.38 2.88 -4.16
N GLU A 171 -0.18 2.47 -5.41
CA GLU A 171 0.49 3.34 -6.38
C GLU A 171 -0.14 4.73 -6.33
N PRO A 172 0.68 5.80 -6.22
CA PRO A 172 0.17 7.11 -5.93
C PRO A 172 -0.86 7.50 -6.99
N ALA A 173 -1.86 8.27 -6.55
CA ALA A 173 -2.93 8.84 -7.38
C ALA A 173 -2.43 9.51 -8.68
N SER A 174 -1.13 9.73 -8.85
CA SER A 174 -0.43 10.01 -10.11
C SER A 174 -0.99 9.26 -11.33
N GLY A 175 -1.27 7.96 -11.25
CA GLY A 175 -1.86 7.20 -12.37
C GLY A 175 -3.28 7.67 -12.69
N ALA A 176 -4.12 7.80 -11.66
CA ALA A 176 -5.49 8.30 -11.78
C ALA A 176 -5.54 9.78 -12.19
N LEU A 177 -4.60 10.60 -11.74
CA LEU A 177 -4.44 12.01 -12.10
C LEU A 177 -3.91 12.17 -13.52
N ALA A 178 -3.01 11.31 -13.97
CA ALA A 178 -2.54 11.30 -15.35
C ALA A 178 -3.68 10.92 -16.32
N LEU A 179 -4.43 9.86 -16.00
CA LEU A 179 -5.61 9.47 -16.76
C LEU A 179 -6.72 10.53 -16.70
N GLY A 180 -6.96 11.10 -15.52
CA GLY A 180 -7.88 12.22 -15.34
C GLY A 180 -7.48 13.46 -16.15
N GLY A 181 -6.19 13.80 -16.16
CA GLY A 181 -5.62 14.90 -16.94
C GLY A 181 -5.79 14.69 -18.44
N LEU A 182 -5.54 13.48 -18.94
CA LEU A 182 -5.76 13.11 -20.34
C LEU A 182 -7.24 13.19 -20.73
N ALA A 183 -8.14 12.73 -19.87
CA ALA A 183 -9.58 12.81 -20.09
C ALA A 183 -10.09 14.26 -20.18
N VAL A 184 -9.60 15.14 -19.29
CA VAL A 184 -9.90 16.58 -19.33
C VAL A 184 -9.35 17.23 -20.60
N ALA A 185 -8.11 16.92 -20.99
CA ALA A 185 -7.51 17.44 -22.23
C ALA A 185 -8.31 17.03 -23.47
N ALA A 186 -8.74 15.76 -23.57
CA ALA A 186 -9.57 15.26 -24.66
C ALA A 186 -10.92 15.99 -24.73
N LEU A 187 -11.56 16.24 -23.58
CA LEU A 187 -12.82 17.00 -23.50
C LEU A 187 -12.64 18.45 -23.99
N VAL A 188 -11.56 19.12 -23.58
CA VAL A 188 -11.25 20.50 -24.01
C VAL A 188 -11.01 20.56 -25.52
N ILE A 189 -10.23 19.63 -26.08
CA ILE A 189 -9.96 19.58 -27.52
C ILE A 189 -11.25 19.34 -28.32
N ARG A 190 -12.12 18.44 -27.85
CA ARG A 190 -13.41 18.15 -28.50
C ARG A 190 -14.34 19.37 -28.51
N ARG A 191 -14.37 20.15 -27.42
CA ARG A 191 -15.16 21.40 -27.36
C ARG A 191 -14.65 22.47 -28.32
N ARG A 192 -13.33 22.56 -28.53
CA ARG A 192 -12.74 23.52 -29.49
C ARG A 192 -13.05 23.13 -30.94
N LYS A 193 -13.05 21.84 -31.28
CA LYS A 193 -13.46 21.36 -32.61
C LYS A 193 -14.95 21.59 -32.89
N ALA A 194 -15.82 21.36 -31.92
CA ALA A 194 -17.26 21.59 -32.07
C ALA A 194 -17.61 23.09 -32.25
N ALA A 195 -16.90 23.99 -31.55
CA ALA A 195 -17.08 25.43 -31.71
C ALA A 195 -16.56 25.96 -33.06
N GLY A 196 -15.54 25.31 -33.65
CA GLY A 196 -15.01 25.67 -34.98
C GLY A 196 -15.95 25.31 -36.14
N HIS A 197 -16.81 24.29 -35.97
CA HIS A 197 -17.74 23.85 -37.02
C HIS A 197 -18.99 24.74 -37.16
N VAL A 198 -19.30 25.55 -36.14
CA VAL A 198 -20.44 26.49 -36.18
C VAL A 198 -20.11 27.74 -37.00
N ASN A 199 -18.83 28.12 -37.13
CA ASN A 199 -18.42 29.31 -37.89
C ASN A 199 -18.27 29.10 -39.40
N ALA A 200 -18.28 27.85 -39.89
CA ALA A 200 -18.14 27.56 -41.31
C ALA A 200 -19.46 27.69 -42.10
N ASN A 201 -20.61 27.73 -41.42
CA ASN A 201 -21.93 27.78 -42.07
C ASN A 201 -22.48 29.19 -42.27
N THR A 202 -21.77 30.24 -41.86
CA THR A 202 -22.26 31.64 -41.94
C THR A 202 -21.69 32.42 -43.14
N THR A 203 -20.80 31.82 -43.94
CA THR A 203 -20.10 32.52 -45.03
C THR A 203 -20.58 32.14 -46.44
N ALA A 204 -21.69 31.40 -46.55
CA ALA A 204 -22.23 30.93 -47.83
C ALA A 204 -23.67 31.40 -48.02
N THR A 205 -23.90 32.72 -48.09
CA THR A 205 -25.16 33.31 -48.60
C THR A 205 -24.97 34.82 -48.80
N ASP A 206 -24.05 35.23 -49.67
CA ASP A 206 -24.18 36.56 -50.27
C ASP A 206 -23.46 36.65 -51.61
N THR A 207 -24.09 36.11 -52.64
CA THR A 207 -23.82 36.48 -54.04
C THR A 207 -25.00 35.96 -54.84
N THR A 208 -25.89 36.84 -55.29
CA THR A 208 -26.47 36.91 -56.64
C THR A 208 -27.59 37.97 -56.67
N THR A 209 -27.71 38.65 -57.82
CA THR A 209 -28.68 39.66 -58.31
C THR A 209 -28.23 41.10 -58.11
N ALA A 210 -27.56 41.71 -59.10
CA ALA A 210 -28.05 42.21 -60.41
C ALA A 210 -28.62 43.63 -60.29
#